data_AF-A0A938K9P2-F1
#
_entry.id   AF-A0A938K9P2-F1
#
_cell.length_a   1.000
_cell.length_b   1.000
_cell.length_c   1.000
_cell.angle_alpha   90.00
_cell.angle_beta   90.00
_cell.angle_gamma   90.00
#
_symmetry.space_group_name_H-M   'P 1'
#
loop_
_entity.id
_entity.type
_entity.pdbx_description
1 polymer ?
#
loop_
_entity_poly.entity_id
_entity_poly.type
_entity_poly.pdbx_seq_one_letter_code
_entity_poly.pdbx_strand_id
1 'polypeptide(L)'
;MKIVLKTSHSTVRTAAFRLLPRTLGGRASKRPEGHRPKRRFRGSFHDLRTMRMAHEPKTIRTTALRLLPRTFRSPALKRPKGHGPEERFMGRQPGFTLIELLVVISIIGVLASLTVGLSAVASRKSKESRVRADLDRLVTGIENYKAALGMYPPDNPGKPSTNQLFYELSGTIYEQSGARGNFVTPNKQERIDAESIRQVFGARGFSNSARPGENPKFEEEFKQAQHGEIALETDVEVLVSPVRGPELFSYQGRPPVQLAIPVRGNPKNKLNPWLYDSSSPGRNNRNTFDLWTEVIIGRNIVRFSNWDKDPVVIGRAK
;
A
#
# COMPACT_ATOMS: atom_id res chain seq x y z
N MET A 1 28.42 -21.55 8.57
CA MET A 1 28.68 -20.50 9.59
C MET A 1 28.98 -19.19 8.86
N LYS A 2 28.49 -18.08 9.41
CA LYS A 2 28.58 -16.67 8.94
C LYS A 2 27.54 -16.19 7.92
N ILE A 3 26.42 -15.80 8.52
CA ILE A 3 25.55 -14.67 8.16
C ILE A 3 26.41 -13.42 7.97
N VAL A 4 26.16 -12.64 6.92
CA VAL A 4 26.52 -11.21 6.87
C VAL A 4 25.33 -10.44 6.29
N LEU A 5 24.62 -9.77 7.19
CA LEU A 5 23.66 -8.71 6.92
C LEU A 5 24.39 -7.52 6.28
N LYS A 6 23.84 -6.93 5.23
CA LYS A 6 24.29 -5.62 4.73
C LYS A 6 23.19 -4.60 4.97
N THR A 7 23.39 -3.83 6.03
CA THR A 7 22.62 -2.66 6.42
C THR A 7 22.84 -1.50 5.45
N SER A 8 21.76 -0.78 5.15
CA SER A 8 21.73 0.45 4.36
C SER A 8 22.24 1.62 5.21
N HIS A 9 23.25 2.33 4.73
CA HIS A 9 23.74 3.58 5.31
C HIS A 9 23.25 4.76 4.48
N SER A 10 22.34 5.55 5.04
CA SER A 10 21.97 6.88 4.55
C SER A 10 22.97 7.91 5.08
N THR A 11 23.71 8.56 4.19
CA THR A 11 24.67 9.62 4.48
C THR A 11 23.95 10.93 4.78
N VAL A 12 24.01 11.38 6.04
CA VAL A 12 23.63 12.73 6.44
C VAL A 12 24.78 13.68 6.10
N ARG A 13 24.54 14.63 5.19
CA ARG A 13 25.49 15.70 4.86
C ARG A 13 25.34 16.84 5.87
N THR A 14 26.37 16.99 6.70
CA THR A 14 26.66 18.12 7.58
C THR A 14 26.93 19.38 6.75
N ALA A 15 26.11 20.43 6.92
CA ALA A 15 26.40 21.77 6.41
C ALA A 15 26.94 22.64 7.55
N ALA A 16 28.20 23.06 7.43
CA ALA A 16 28.89 23.95 8.35
C ALA A 16 28.40 25.39 8.17
N PHE A 17 27.88 25.99 9.25
CA PHE A 17 27.45 27.39 9.28
C PHE A 17 28.64 28.27 9.69
N ARG A 18 29.15 29.05 8.74
CA ARG A 18 30.28 29.99 8.92
C ARG A 18 29.74 31.35 9.38
N LEU A 19 30.10 31.75 10.60
CA LEU A 19 29.76 33.05 11.19
C LEU A 19 30.55 34.18 10.53
N LEU A 20 29.89 35.30 10.25
CA LEU A 20 30.50 36.63 10.11
C LEU A 20 29.68 37.65 10.91
N PRO A 21 30.33 38.63 11.57
CA PRO A 21 29.64 39.63 12.40
C PRO A 21 29.29 40.87 11.58
N ARG A 22 28.17 41.53 11.92
CA ARG A 22 27.95 42.95 11.60
C ARG A 22 27.29 43.66 12.78
N THR A 23 27.96 44.73 13.18
CA THR A 23 27.61 45.72 14.18
C THR A 23 26.60 46.74 13.62
N LEU A 24 25.85 47.37 14.53
CA LEU A 24 25.19 48.70 14.54
C LEU A 24 24.03 48.55 15.56
N GLY A 25 23.93 49.24 16.69
CA GLY A 25 24.29 50.62 16.98
C GLY A 25 23.01 51.46 17.02
N GLY A 26 22.44 51.70 18.20
CA GLY A 26 21.63 52.91 18.44
C GLY A 26 20.23 52.76 19.05
N ARG A 27 20.15 53.23 20.30
CA ARG A 27 19.14 54.14 20.86
C ARG A 27 17.95 53.56 21.64
N ALA A 28 18.16 53.60 22.96
CA ALA A 28 17.14 53.58 24.00
C ALA A 28 16.30 54.87 24.01
N SER A 29 15.02 54.73 24.35
CA SER A 29 14.23 55.81 24.97
C SER A 29 13.32 55.21 26.05
N LYS A 30 13.39 55.81 27.24
CA LYS A 30 12.58 55.59 28.45
C LYS A 30 11.17 56.19 28.20
N ARG A 31 10.05 55.83 28.84
CA ARG A 31 9.65 55.88 30.28
C ARG A 31 8.08 55.71 30.32
N PRO A 32 7.34 55.82 31.46
CA PRO A 32 6.87 54.69 32.28
C PRO A 32 5.33 54.67 32.59
N GLU A 33 4.95 53.82 33.56
CA GLU A 33 3.72 53.79 34.39
C GLU A 33 2.44 53.16 33.79
N GLY A 34 1.64 52.34 34.49
CA GLY A 34 1.69 51.90 35.89
C GLY A 34 0.57 50.90 36.23
N HIS A 35 0.64 50.41 37.48
CA HIS A 35 -0.47 49.94 38.33
C HIS A 35 -1.23 48.62 38.02
N ARG A 36 -0.76 47.56 38.68
CA ARG A 36 -1.53 46.40 39.22
C ARG A 36 -2.47 46.88 40.37
N PRO A 37 -3.46 46.10 40.94
CA PRO A 37 -3.28 44.67 41.25
C PRO A 37 -4.52 43.73 41.47
N LYS A 38 -4.20 42.45 41.74
CA LYS A 38 -4.93 41.41 42.52
C LYS A 38 -6.20 40.82 41.86
N ARG A 39 -6.47 39.51 41.83
CA ARG A 39 -6.18 38.41 42.78
C ARG A 39 -5.96 37.09 42.02
N ARG A 40 -4.89 36.36 42.36
CA ARG A 40 -4.66 34.97 41.94
C ARG A 40 -4.81 34.11 43.19
N PHE A 41 -5.70 33.13 43.13
CA PHE A 41 -5.92 32.15 44.20
C PHE A 41 -4.60 31.44 44.52
N ARG A 42 -4.28 31.40 45.81
CA ARG A 42 -3.11 30.74 46.40
C ARG A 42 -3.62 29.50 47.12
N GLY A 43 -3.52 28.35 46.47
CA GLY A 43 -3.61 27.03 47.12
C GLY A 43 -2.19 26.50 47.27
N SER A 44 -1.74 26.37 48.52
CA SER A 44 -0.39 25.95 48.88
C SER A 44 -0.21 24.45 48.68
N PHE A 45 0.98 24.11 48.20
CA PHE A 45 1.59 22.79 48.33
C PHE A 45 1.75 22.44 49.81
N HIS A 46 1.36 21.21 50.17
CA HIS A 46 2.12 20.18 50.87
C HIS A 46 1.20 18.95 50.95
N ASP A 47 1.55 17.83 50.34
CA ASP A 47 2.22 16.76 51.08
C ASP A 47 2.48 15.54 50.19
N LEU A 48 3.56 14.87 50.52
CA LEU A 48 4.19 13.75 49.84
C LEU A 48 3.33 12.49 49.97
N ARG A 49 2.80 12.00 48.84
CA ARG A 49 2.49 10.57 48.71
C ARG A 49 3.10 10.00 47.44
N THR A 50 4.29 9.48 47.64
CA THR A 50 4.92 8.44 46.84
C THR A 50 3.98 7.25 46.72
N MET A 51 3.28 7.11 45.59
CA MET A 51 2.67 5.85 45.18
C MET A 51 2.71 5.77 43.65
N ARG A 52 3.91 5.45 43.16
CA ARG A 52 4.17 5.03 41.79
C ARG A 52 3.57 3.63 41.62
N MET A 53 2.31 3.55 41.21
CA MET A 53 1.73 2.30 40.69
C MET A 53 2.33 2.07 39.30
N ALA A 54 3.49 1.43 39.28
CA ALA A 54 4.05 0.84 38.08
C ALA A 54 3.22 -0.41 37.73
N HIS A 55 2.31 -0.28 36.76
CA HIS A 55 1.88 -1.44 36.00
C HIS A 55 3.01 -1.80 35.03
N GLU A 56 3.69 -2.90 35.33
CA GLU A 56 4.74 -3.49 34.50
C GLU A 56 4.25 -3.79 33.07
N PRO A 57 5.05 -3.48 32.04
CA PRO A 57 4.87 -4.11 30.74
C PRO A 57 5.34 -5.57 30.82
N LYS A 58 4.41 -6.52 30.62
CA LYS A 58 4.71 -7.95 30.44
C LYS A 58 5.66 -8.13 29.25
N THR A 59 6.94 -8.26 29.58
CA THR A 59 8.01 -8.60 28.64
C THR A 59 7.96 -10.12 28.42
N ILE A 60 7.61 -10.53 27.21
CA ILE A 60 7.68 -11.93 26.76
C ILE A 60 9.16 -12.31 26.71
N ARG A 61 9.62 -13.02 27.75
CA ARG A 61 10.95 -13.64 27.77
C ARG A 61 10.93 -14.87 26.86
N THR A 62 11.49 -14.71 25.67
CA THR A 62 11.89 -15.82 24.80
C THR A 62 13.05 -16.56 25.46
N THR A 63 12.73 -17.61 26.21
CA THR A 63 13.71 -18.51 26.82
C THR A 63 14.46 -19.26 25.72
N ALA A 64 15.75 -18.94 25.55
CA ALA A 64 16.65 -19.66 24.68
C ALA A 64 16.74 -21.13 25.11
N LEU A 65 16.28 -22.03 24.23
CA LEU A 65 16.38 -23.47 24.38
C LEU A 65 17.85 -23.89 24.20
N ARG A 66 18.59 -23.90 25.31
CA ARG A 66 20.00 -24.29 25.38
C ARG A 66 20.07 -25.82 25.43
N LEU A 67 20.23 -26.46 24.26
CA LEU A 67 20.45 -27.89 24.16
C LEU A 67 21.83 -28.26 24.72
N LEU A 68 21.84 -28.98 25.85
CA LEU A 68 23.02 -29.66 26.38
C LEU A 68 23.24 -30.99 25.62
N PRO A 69 24.48 -31.38 25.31
CA PRO A 69 24.76 -32.71 24.78
C PRO A 69 24.61 -33.75 25.90
N ARG A 70 23.57 -34.59 25.84
CA ARG A 70 23.46 -35.77 26.69
C ARG A 70 24.40 -36.86 26.15
N THR A 71 25.51 -37.06 26.84
CA THR A 71 26.37 -38.24 26.70
C THR A 71 25.60 -39.47 27.19
N PHE A 72 25.15 -40.32 26.26
CA PHE A 72 24.52 -41.58 26.60
C PHE A 72 25.61 -42.61 26.90
N ARG A 73 25.80 -42.94 28.19
CA ARG A 73 26.64 -44.05 28.65
C ARG A 73 25.93 -45.38 28.36
N SER A 74 26.57 -46.24 27.58
CA SER A 74 26.15 -47.61 27.33
C SER A 74 26.32 -48.49 28.57
N PRO A 75 25.32 -49.28 28.98
CA PRO A 75 25.55 -50.45 29.82
C PRO A 75 25.87 -51.67 28.92
N ALA A 76 26.95 -52.37 29.28
CA ALA A 76 27.36 -53.61 28.65
C ALA A 76 26.35 -54.74 28.95
N LEU A 77 25.68 -55.25 27.92
CA LEU A 77 24.80 -56.41 28.00
C LEU A 77 25.51 -57.66 27.48
N LYS A 78 25.58 -58.66 28.37
CA LYS A 78 26.10 -60.01 28.17
C LYS A 78 25.46 -60.70 26.97
N ARG A 79 26.29 -61.39 26.20
CA ARG A 79 25.91 -62.32 25.12
C ARG A 79 25.24 -63.58 25.69
N PRO A 80 24.09 -64.03 25.15
CA PRO A 80 23.72 -65.44 25.19
C PRO A 80 24.25 -66.20 23.96
N LYS A 81 24.61 -67.47 24.18
CA LYS A 81 25.05 -68.44 23.18
C LYS A 81 23.85 -69.05 22.44
N GLY A 82 23.96 -69.06 21.11
CA GLY A 82 23.49 -70.03 20.10
C GLY A 82 22.10 -70.64 20.17
N HIS A 83 21.30 -70.47 19.10
CA HIS A 83 20.31 -71.44 18.60
C HIS A 83 20.15 -71.27 17.07
N GLY A 84 20.45 -72.34 16.30
CA GLY A 84 19.89 -72.70 14.99
C GLY A 84 20.15 -71.82 13.74
N PRO A 85 20.30 -72.41 12.54
CA PRO A 85 20.15 -71.65 11.29
C PRO A 85 18.66 -71.35 11.12
N GLU A 86 18.26 -70.14 11.48
CA GLU A 86 16.96 -69.60 11.09
C GLU A 86 17.01 -69.39 9.57
N GLU A 87 16.31 -70.24 8.82
CA GLU A 87 16.09 -70.04 7.39
C GLU A 87 15.38 -68.70 7.18
N ARG A 88 16.17 -67.68 6.86
CA ARG A 88 15.64 -66.41 6.38
C ARG A 88 14.99 -66.68 5.04
N PHE A 89 13.68 -66.88 5.04
CA PHE A 89 12.87 -66.58 3.87
C PHE A 89 13.09 -65.10 3.53
N MET A 90 14.09 -64.83 2.68
CA MET A 90 14.20 -63.58 1.95
C MET A 90 12.97 -63.53 1.05
N GLY A 91 11.85 -63.08 1.61
CA GLY A 91 10.67 -62.71 0.85
C GLY A 91 11.13 -61.71 -0.19
N ARG A 92 11.16 -62.14 -1.46
CA ARG A 92 11.47 -61.28 -2.60
C ARG A 92 10.50 -60.13 -2.51
N GLN A 93 11.00 -58.91 -2.26
CA GLN A 93 10.14 -57.76 -2.37
C GLN A 93 9.62 -57.72 -3.81
N PRO A 94 8.30 -57.66 -4.02
CA PRO A 94 7.76 -57.60 -5.37
C PRO A 94 8.35 -56.38 -6.07
N GLY A 95 9.04 -56.61 -7.19
CA GLY A 95 9.59 -55.54 -8.02
C GLY A 95 8.46 -54.85 -8.77
N PHE A 96 8.56 -53.52 -8.91
CA PHE A 96 7.63 -52.73 -9.71
C PHE A 96 7.58 -53.25 -11.15
N THR A 97 6.38 -53.49 -11.66
CA THR A 97 6.17 -53.86 -13.06
C THR A 97 6.11 -52.62 -13.94
N LEU A 98 6.52 -52.75 -15.20
CA LEU A 98 6.44 -51.66 -16.17
C LEU A 98 4.99 -51.20 -16.38
N ILE A 99 4.03 -52.12 -16.29
CA ILE A 99 2.61 -51.83 -16.41
C ILE A 99 2.08 -51.00 -15.23
N GLU A 100 2.53 -51.26 -13.99
CA GLU A 100 2.17 -50.43 -12.84
C GLU A 100 2.65 -48.99 -13.01
N LEU A 101 3.89 -48.80 -13.50
CA LEU A 101 4.39 -47.46 -13.75
C LEU A 101 3.62 -46.77 -14.90
N LEU A 102 3.26 -47.51 -15.95
CA LEU A 102 2.53 -46.98 -17.11
C LEU A 102 1.10 -46.54 -16.74
N VAL A 103 0.41 -47.30 -15.88
CA VAL A 103 -0.91 -46.93 -15.35
C VAL A 103 -0.82 -45.69 -14.46
N VAL A 104 0.22 -45.57 -13.63
CA VAL A 104 0.37 -44.39 -12.74
C VAL A 104 0.60 -43.11 -13.55
N ILE A 105 1.51 -43.13 -14.54
CA ILE A 105 1.76 -41.93 -15.36
C ILE A 105 0.56 -41.57 -16.23
N SER A 106 -0.24 -42.56 -16.68
CA SER A 106 -1.45 -42.28 -17.46
C SER A 106 -2.54 -41.64 -16.60
N ILE A 107 -2.74 -42.11 -15.36
CA ILE A 107 -3.67 -41.49 -14.40
C ILE A 107 -3.22 -40.06 -14.05
N ILE A 108 -1.93 -39.85 -13.76
CA ILE A 108 -1.38 -38.52 -13.49
C ILE A 108 -1.57 -37.60 -14.71
N GLY A 109 -1.35 -38.11 -15.92
CA GLY A 109 -1.55 -37.36 -17.16
C GLY A 109 -3.00 -36.89 -17.35
N VAL A 110 -3.98 -37.78 -17.11
CA VAL A 110 -5.40 -37.43 -17.19
C VAL A 110 -5.76 -36.38 -16.13
N LEU A 111 -5.37 -36.59 -14.86
CA LEU A 111 -5.66 -35.64 -13.78
C LEU A 111 -5.01 -34.28 -13.99
N ALA A 112 -3.76 -34.25 -14.48
CA ALA A 112 -3.05 -33.02 -14.78
C ALA A 112 -3.75 -32.22 -15.90
N SER A 113 -4.22 -32.89 -16.96
CA SER A 113 -4.90 -32.23 -18.09
C SER A 113 -6.19 -31.51 -17.67
N LEU A 114 -7.01 -32.13 -16.81
CA LEU A 114 -8.24 -31.54 -16.27
C LEU A 114 -7.93 -30.35 -15.36
N THR A 115 -6.92 -30.50 -14.50
CA THR A 115 -6.55 -29.49 -13.50
C THR A 115 -6.07 -28.18 -14.15
N VAL A 116 -5.26 -28.27 -15.22
CA VAL A 116 -4.72 -27.09 -15.92
C VAL A 116 -5.85 -26.26 -16.57
N GLY A 117 -6.83 -26.90 -17.20
CA GLY A 117 -7.96 -26.21 -17.85
C GLY A 117 -8.81 -25.40 -16.86
N LEU A 118 -9.16 -26.00 -15.71
CA LEU A 118 -9.97 -25.35 -14.67
C LEU A 118 -9.23 -24.18 -14.00
N SER A 119 -7.93 -24.31 -13.79
CA SER A 119 -7.10 -23.26 -13.19
C SER A 119 -7.13 -21.95 -13.99
N ALA A 120 -7.08 -22.04 -15.33
CA ALA A 120 -7.12 -20.85 -16.20
C ALA A 120 -8.46 -20.10 -16.10
N VAL A 121 -9.59 -20.82 -16.06
CA VAL A 121 -10.93 -20.23 -15.91
C VAL A 121 -11.10 -19.61 -14.52
N ALA A 122 -10.68 -20.33 -13.47
CA ALA A 122 -10.71 -19.82 -12.10
C ALA A 122 -9.86 -18.55 -11.94
N SER A 123 -8.67 -18.51 -12.55
CA SER A 123 -7.79 -17.33 -12.54
C SER A 123 -8.44 -16.12 -13.21
N ARG A 124 -9.09 -16.31 -14.37
CA ARG A 124 -9.83 -15.22 -15.05
C ARG A 124 -10.96 -14.69 -14.19
N LYS A 125 -11.82 -15.57 -13.66
CA LYS A 125 -12.93 -15.18 -12.80
C LYS A 125 -12.47 -14.49 -11.51
N SER A 126 -11.35 -14.92 -10.94
CA SER A 126 -10.72 -14.27 -9.78
C SER A 126 -10.28 -12.85 -10.10
N LYS A 127 -9.64 -12.62 -11.26
CA LYS A 127 -9.26 -11.27 -11.71
C LYS A 127 -10.47 -10.37 -11.90
N GLU A 128 -11.51 -10.86 -12.60
CA GLU A 128 -12.74 -10.10 -12.83
C GLU A 128 -13.43 -9.74 -11.51
N SER A 129 -13.54 -10.71 -10.59
CA SER A 129 -14.13 -10.50 -9.28
C SER A 129 -13.36 -9.49 -8.44
N ARG A 130 -12.03 -9.50 -8.48
CA ARG A 130 -11.19 -8.53 -7.73
C ARG A 130 -11.37 -7.11 -8.26
N VAL A 131 -11.31 -6.94 -9.59
CA VAL A 131 -11.47 -5.61 -10.21
C VAL A 131 -12.87 -5.08 -9.95
N ARG A 132 -13.90 -5.93 -10.03
CA ARG A 132 -15.29 -5.53 -9.74
C ARG A 132 -15.48 -5.14 -8.27
N ALA A 133 -14.93 -5.92 -7.34
CA ALA A 133 -15.01 -5.59 -5.92
C ALA A 133 -14.32 -4.26 -5.59
N ASP A 134 -13.16 -3.99 -6.18
CA ASP A 134 -12.47 -2.71 -6.01
C ASP A 134 -13.24 -1.56 -6.67
N LEU A 135 -13.83 -1.76 -7.86
CA LEU A 135 -14.71 -0.77 -8.49
C LEU A 135 -15.89 -0.41 -7.58
N ASP A 136 -16.64 -1.41 -7.11
CA ASP A 136 -17.82 -1.21 -6.27
C ASP A 136 -17.46 -0.50 -4.96
N ARG A 137 -16.30 -0.84 -4.38
CA ARG A 137 -15.75 -0.18 -3.20
C ARG A 137 -15.45 1.29 -3.47
N LEU A 138 -14.73 1.59 -4.55
CA LEU A 138 -14.37 2.97 -4.89
C LEU A 138 -15.59 3.81 -5.27
N VAL A 139 -16.55 3.26 -6.01
CA VAL A 139 -17.84 3.92 -6.29
C VAL A 139 -18.54 4.30 -4.98
N THR A 140 -18.61 3.36 -4.03
CA THR A 140 -19.20 3.60 -2.72
C THR A 140 -18.42 4.67 -1.94
N GLY A 141 -17.09 4.62 -1.96
CA GLY A 141 -16.22 5.63 -1.34
C GLY A 141 -16.45 7.04 -1.90
N ILE A 142 -16.58 7.17 -3.23
CA ILE A 142 -16.86 8.44 -3.90
C ILE A 142 -18.26 8.98 -3.57
N GLU A 143 -19.28 8.13 -3.53
CA GLU A 143 -20.62 8.55 -3.14
C GLU A 143 -20.68 8.98 -1.66
N ASN A 144 -19.96 8.27 -0.77
CA ASN A 144 -19.84 8.66 0.64
C ASN A 144 -19.07 9.98 0.81
N TYR A 145 -18.00 10.20 0.02
CA TYR A 145 -17.31 11.48 -0.04
C TYR A 145 -18.29 12.61 -0.39
N LYS A 146 -19.11 12.41 -1.43
CA LYS A 146 -20.12 13.40 -1.82
C LYS A 146 -21.16 13.62 -0.73
N ALA A 147 -21.60 12.57 -0.05
CA ALA A 147 -22.52 12.70 1.08
C ALA A 147 -21.92 13.55 2.21
N ALA A 148 -20.61 13.44 2.45
CA ALA A 148 -19.92 14.18 3.51
C ALA A 148 -19.53 15.62 3.12
N LEU A 149 -19.12 15.87 1.87
CA LEU A 149 -18.62 17.17 1.41
C LEU A 149 -19.59 17.94 0.52
N GLY A 150 -20.68 17.32 0.07
CA GLY A 150 -21.70 17.93 -0.79
C GLY A 150 -21.34 17.99 -2.29
N MET A 151 -20.15 17.52 -2.67
CA MET A 151 -19.66 17.51 -4.04
C MET A 151 -18.81 16.26 -4.30
N TYR A 152 -18.76 15.81 -5.55
CA TYR A 152 -17.83 14.74 -5.94
C TYR A 152 -16.37 15.22 -5.80
N PRO A 153 -15.42 14.30 -5.57
CA PRO A 153 -14.00 14.61 -5.59
C PRO A 153 -13.63 15.37 -6.88
N PRO A 154 -12.80 16.43 -6.81
CA PRO A 154 -12.27 17.05 -8.00
C PRO A 154 -11.45 16.05 -8.82
N ASP A 155 -11.52 16.14 -10.15
CA ASP A 155 -10.74 15.32 -11.07
C ASP A 155 -9.48 16.06 -11.57
N ASN A 156 -8.74 15.43 -12.48
CA ASN A 156 -7.64 16.08 -13.20
C ASN A 156 -8.04 16.25 -14.68
N PRO A 157 -8.58 17.42 -15.07
CA PRO A 157 -9.13 17.63 -16.40
C PRO A 157 -8.17 17.24 -17.52
N GLY A 158 -8.64 16.37 -18.43
CA GLY A 158 -7.85 15.86 -19.55
C GLY A 158 -6.78 14.83 -19.19
N LYS A 159 -6.58 14.50 -17.90
CA LYS A 159 -5.60 13.51 -17.43
C LYS A 159 -6.22 12.53 -16.42
N PRO A 160 -7.19 11.71 -16.83
CA PRO A 160 -7.92 10.84 -15.92
C PRO A 160 -7.07 9.75 -15.25
N SER A 161 -5.92 9.37 -15.81
CA SER A 161 -5.01 8.36 -15.23
C SER A 161 -4.06 8.91 -14.15
N THR A 162 -3.85 10.22 -14.09
CA THR A 162 -3.06 10.90 -13.05
C THR A 162 -3.98 11.82 -12.24
N ASN A 163 -5.05 11.28 -11.68
CA ASN A 163 -6.05 12.04 -10.92
C ASN A 163 -5.70 12.14 -9.43
N GLN A 164 -6.37 13.05 -8.71
CA GLN A 164 -6.15 13.31 -7.29
C GLN A 164 -6.98 12.45 -6.34
N LEU A 165 -7.71 11.45 -6.86
CA LEU A 165 -8.74 10.71 -6.11
C LEU A 165 -8.18 10.01 -4.87
N PHE A 166 -6.94 9.52 -4.92
CA PHE A 166 -6.28 8.91 -3.76
C PHE A 166 -6.26 9.85 -2.55
N TYR A 167 -5.77 11.07 -2.72
CA TYR A 167 -5.66 12.06 -1.64
C TYR A 167 -7.02 12.63 -1.22
N GLU A 168 -7.97 12.71 -2.15
CA GLU A 168 -9.33 13.15 -1.82
C GLU A 168 -10.06 12.11 -0.95
N LEU A 169 -9.97 10.82 -1.30
CA LEU A 169 -10.66 9.77 -0.54
C LEU A 169 -9.94 9.44 0.77
N SER A 170 -8.61 9.42 0.80
CA SER A 170 -7.85 9.24 2.05
C SER A 170 -7.91 10.47 2.96
N GLY A 171 -8.24 11.64 2.41
CA GLY A 171 -8.15 12.90 3.11
C GLY A 171 -6.70 13.34 3.32
N THR A 172 -6.51 14.63 3.57
CA THR A 172 -5.17 15.16 3.86
C THR A 172 -5.21 16.16 5.00
N ILE A 173 -4.06 16.40 5.61
CA ILE A 173 -3.84 17.48 6.57
C ILE A 173 -2.83 18.43 5.95
N TYR A 174 -3.18 19.70 5.89
CA TYR A 174 -2.28 20.73 5.37
C TYR A 174 -1.27 21.13 6.44
N GLU A 175 0.00 20.81 6.25
CA GLU A 175 1.10 21.18 7.13
C GLU A 175 2.03 22.22 6.47
N GLN A 176 2.09 23.42 7.03
CA GLN A 176 3.04 24.44 6.61
C GLN A 176 4.46 24.07 7.07
N SER A 177 5.37 23.80 6.14
CA SER A 177 6.79 23.51 6.43
C SER A 177 7.68 24.61 5.86
N GLY A 178 7.95 25.63 6.68
CA GLY A 178 8.75 26.79 6.24
C GLY A 178 8.02 27.59 5.17
N ALA A 179 8.67 27.87 4.04
CA ALA A 179 8.07 28.62 2.93
C ALA A 179 7.14 27.78 2.03
N ARG A 180 7.14 26.44 2.17
CA ARG A 180 6.36 25.51 1.35
C ARG A 180 5.25 24.85 2.16
N GLY A 181 4.05 24.73 1.58
CA GLY A 181 2.97 23.92 2.12
C GLY A 181 3.12 22.46 1.71
N ASN A 182 2.78 21.52 2.61
CA ASN A 182 2.67 20.10 2.30
C ASN A 182 1.30 19.59 2.72
N PHE A 183 0.91 18.50 2.09
CA PHE A 183 -0.28 17.74 2.43
C PHE A 183 0.18 16.35 2.84
N VAL A 184 -0.29 15.89 4.00
CA VAL A 184 0.00 14.56 4.52
C VAL A 184 -1.29 13.79 4.71
N THR A 185 -1.28 12.47 4.50
CA THR A 185 -2.42 11.63 4.86
C THR A 185 -2.62 11.63 6.38
N PRO A 186 -3.81 11.30 6.91
CA PRO A 186 -4.08 11.34 8.36
C PRO A 186 -3.13 10.45 9.17
N ASN A 187 -2.73 9.31 8.61
CA ASN A 187 -1.74 8.40 9.19
C ASN A 187 -0.28 8.88 9.05
N LYS A 188 -0.04 10.03 8.40
CA LYS A 188 1.26 10.65 8.11
C LYS A 188 2.24 9.75 7.37
N GLN A 189 1.75 8.75 6.64
CA GLN A 189 2.57 7.84 5.86
C GLN A 189 2.93 8.47 4.51
N GLU A 190 1.95 9.10 3.86
CA GLU A 190 2.14 9.70 2.55
C GLU A 190 2.20 11.22 2.65
N ARG A 191 3.09 11.82 1.86
CA ARG A 191 3.31 13.26 1.83
C ARG A 191 3.49 13.73 0.40
N ILE A 192 2.81 14.82 0.08
CA ILE A 192 2.94 15.50 -1.21
C ILE A 192 3.10 17.00 -0.96
N ASP A 193 4.08 17.62 -1.61
CA ASP A 193 4.30 19.06 -1.51
C ASP A 193 3.35 19.83 -2.46
N ALA A 194 3.06 21.08 -2.11
CA ALA A 194 2.14 21.91 -2.90
C ALA A 194 2.65 22.25 -4.31
N GLU A 195 3.95 22.13 -4.59
CA GLU A 195 4.52 22.34 -5.92
C GLU A 195 4.22 21.14 -6.82
N SER A 196 4.42 19.92 -6.33
CA SER A 196 4.03 18.68 -6.99
C SER A 196 2.54 18.63 -7.33
N ILE A 197 1.66 19.04 -6.41
CA ILE A 197 0.20 19.12 -6.67
C ILE A 197 -0.09 20.05 -7.86
N ARG A 198 0.54 21.23 -7.90
CA ARG A 198 0.35 22.19 -8.99
C ARG A 198 0.85 21.63 -10.31
N GLN A 199 1.98 20.95 -10.31
CA GLN A 199 2.60 20.39 -11.52
C GLN A 199 1.78 19.22 -12.08
N VAL A 200 1.31 18.31 -11.23
CA VAL A 200 0.62 17.09 -11.68
C VAL A 200 -0.87 17.32 -11.90
N PHE A 201 -1.54 17.97 -10.93
CA PHE A 201 -2.99 18.13 -10.92
C PHE A 201 -3.48 19.51 -11.36
N GLY A 202 -2.59 20.50 -11.50
CA GLY A 202 -3.01 21.88 -11.77
C GLY A 202 -3.79 22.52 -10.61
N ALA A 203 -3.78 21.89 -9.43
CA ALA A 203 -4.53 22.31 -8.26
C ALA A 203 -3.64 23.02 -7.22
N ARG A 204 -4.24 23.78 -6.30
CA ARG A 204 -3.52 24.41 -5.18
C ARG A 204 -3.44 23.53 -3.93
N GLY A 205 -4.21 22.44 -3.89
CA GLY A 205 -4.38 21.53 -2.77
C GLY A 205 -5.57 20.60 -3.02
N PHE A 206 -5.98 19.88 -1.97
CA PHE A 206 -7.11 18.96 -2.00
C PHE A 206 -8.35 19.57 -1.34
N SER A 207 -9.53 19.22 -1.84
CA SER A 207 -10.81 19.68 -1.28
C SER A 207 -11.07 19.06 0.09
N ASN A 208 -10.71 17.79 0.29
CA ASN A 208 -10.79 17.11 1.58
C ASN A 208 -9.50 17.27 2.40
N SER A 209 -9.05 18.50 2.58
CA SER A 209 -7.91 18.83 3.42
C SER A 209 -8.33 19.48 4.74
N ALA A 210 -7.83 18.94 5.86
CA ALA A 210 -8.02 19.45 7.21
C ALA A 210 -6.87 20.36 7.65
N ARG A 211 -7.15 21.14 8.69
CA ARG A 211 -6.12 21.94 9.37
C ARG A 211 -5.24 21.06 10.26
N PRO A 212 -4.01 21.48 10.57
CA PRO A 212 -3.19 20.79 11.56
C PRO A 212 -3.93 20.58 12.88
N GLY A 213 -4.02 19.33 13.34
CA GLY A 213 -4.71 18.96 14.57
C GLY A 213 -6.21 18.67 14.41
N GLU A 214 -6.75 18.78 13.19
CA GLU A 214 -8.11 18.36 12.84
C GLU A 214 -8.06 17.13 11.93
N ASN A 215 -9.14 16.35 11.91
CA ASN A 215 -9.32 15.24 10.99
C ASN A 215 -10.03 15.72 9.71
N PRO A 216 -9.76 15.08 8.55
CA PRO A 216 -10.56 15.29 7.34
C PRO A 216 -12.04 14.99 7.57
N LYS A 217 -12.90 15.60 6.75
CA LYS A 217 -14.35 15.38 6.82
C LYS A 217 -14.76 13.99 6.35
N PHE A 218 -13.95 13.41 5.48
CA PHE A 218 -14.10 12.07 4.95
C PHE A 218 -12.73 11.39 4.97
N GLU A 219 -12.69 10.10 5.28
CA GLU A 219 -11.45 9.34 5.28
C GLU A 219 -11.76 7.89 4.91
N GLU A 220 -11.06 7.41 3.88
CA GLU A 220 -11.02 6.01 3.50
C GLU A 220 -9.59 5.48 3.57
N GLU A 221 -9.42 4.33 4.22
CA GLU A 221 -8.13 3.67 4.32
C GLU A 221 -7.88 2.73 3.12
N PHE A 222 -6.75 2.93 2.45
CA PHE A 222 -6.29 2.08 1.36
C PHE A 222 -5.11 1.21 1.79
N LYS A 223 -5.08 -0.02 1.29
CA LYS A 223 -3.92 -0.91 1.45
C LYS A 223 -2.84 -0.52 0.45
N GLN A 224 -1.58 -0.79 0.76
CA GLN A 224 -0.44 -0.55 -0.15
C GLN A 224 -0.64 -1.09 -1.58
N ALA A 225 -1.36 -2.19 -1.75
CA ALA A 225 -1.61 -2.79 -3.07
C ALA A 225 -2.65 -2.03 -3.92
N GLN A 226 -3.38 -1.07 -3.33
CA GLN A 226 -4.47 -0.30 -3.95
C GLN A 226 -4.03 1.10 -4.39
N HIS A 227 -2.80 1.51 -4.09
CA HIS A 227 -2.21 2.75 -4.57
C HIS A 227 -0.75 2.54 -4.97
N GLY A 228 -0.17 3.52 -5.66
CA GLY A 228 1.25 3.51 -5.98
C GLY A 228 1.76 4.84 -6.49
N GLU A 229 3.06 5.06 -6.29
CA GLU A 229 3.77 6.28 -6.65
C GLU A 229 4.17 6.31 -8.14
N ILE A 230 3.87 7.42 -8.81
CA ILE A 230 4.16 7.62 -10.23
C ILE A 230 5.57 8.20 -10.45
N ALA A 231 6.26 7.76 -11.50
CA ALA A 231 7.59 8.27 -11.86
C ALA A 231 7.54 9.57 -12.67
N LEU A 232 6.98 10.65 -12.12
CA LEU A 232 6.88 11.97 -12.78
C LEU A 232 7.82 13.03 -12.16
N GLU A 233 8.95 12.62 -11.57
CA GLU A 233 9.84 13.48 -10.74
C GLU A 233 9.18 14.02 -9.45
N THR A 234 7.93 13.65 -9.20
CA THR A 234 7.11 14.07 -8.07
C THR A 234 6.65 12.89 -7.23
N ASP A 235 6.45 13.11 -5.93
CA ASP A 235 6.05 12.07 -4.96
C ASP A 235 4.51 11.99 -4.92
N VAL A 236 3.92 11.63 -6.05
CA VAL A 236 2.47 11.58 -6.23
C VAL A 236 1.99 10.14 -6.29
N GLU A 237 0.98 9.85 -5.49
CA GLU A 237 0.30 8.56 -5.48
C GLU A 237 -1.02 8.61 -6.22
N VAL A 238 -1.35 7.48 -6.86
CA VAL A 238 -2.63 7.25 -7.53
C VAL A 238 -3.22 5.92 -7.10
N LEU A 239 -4.54 5.81 -7.13
CA LEU A 239 -5.23 4.53 -6.91
C LEU A 239 -4.96 3.60 -8.09
N VAL A 240 -4.65 2.34 -7.80
CA VAL A 240 -4.30 1.32 -8.80
C VAL A 240 -5.24 0.13 -8.78
N SER A 241 -5.51 -0.39 -9.96
CA SER A 241 -6.22 -1.64 -10.18
C SER A 241 -5.36 -2.84 -9.81
N PRO A 242 -5.93 -3.88 -9.18
CA PRO A 242 -5.20 -5.07 -8.76
C PRO A 242 -4.76 -5.96 -9.93
N VAL A 243 -5.20 -5.64 -11.15
CA VAL A 243 -4.89 -6.39 -12.37
C VAL A 243 -4.17 -5.47 -13.35
N ARG A 244 -3.14 -6.03 -13.99
CA ARG A 244 -2.36 -5.35 -15.02
C ARG A 244 -3.24 -4.85 -16.17
N GLY A 245 -3.05 -3.59 -16.54
CA GLY A 245 -3.66 -2.96 -17.70
C GLY A 245 -2.78 -2.98 -18.95
N PRO A 246 -3.34 -2.58 -20.11
CA PRO A 246 -2.56 -2.31 -21.30
C PRO A 246 -1.70 -1.04 -21.14
N GLU A 247 -0.75 -0.82 -22.05
CA GLU A 247 0.15 0.34 -21.94
C GLU A 247 -0.48 1.64 -22.41
N LEU A 248 -1.15 1.56 -23.57
CA LEU A 248 -1.84 2.66 -24.22
C LEU A 248 -3.19 2.14 -24.68
N PHE A 249 -4.23 2.96 -24.54
CA PHE A 249 -5.52 2.64 -25.12
C PHE A 249 -6.25 3.89 -25.61
N SER A 250 -6.83 3.80 -26.81
CA SER A 250 -7.75 4.78 -27.37
C SER A 250 -9.18 4.29 -27.18
N TYR A 251 -10.01 5.09 -26.51
CA TYR A 251 -11.44 4.80 -26.38
C TYR A 251 -12.27 5.93 -26.99
N GLN A 252 -13.40 5.59 -27.62
CA GLN A 252 -14.42 6.57 -28.05
C GLN A 252 -13.86 7.75 -28.89
N GLY A 253 -12.86 7.51 -29.74
CA GLY A 253 -12.25 8.60 -30.52
C GLY A 253 -11.52 9.66 -29.67
N ARG A 254 -11.33 9.41 -28.37
CA ARG A 254 -10.47 10.22 -27.52
C ARG A 254 -8.99 9.86 -27.79
N PRO A 255 -8.07 10.81 -27.55
CA PRO A 255 -6.64 10.54 -27.63
C PRO A 255 -6.26 9.32 -26.78
N PRO A 256 -5.26 8.53 -27.20
CA PRO A 256 -4.75 7.44 -26.39
C PRO A 256 -4.37 7.94 -24.99
N VAL A 257 -4.93 7.31 -23.96
CA VAL A 257 -4.56 7.59 -22.57
C VAL A 257 -3.47 6.61 -22.16
N GLN A 258 -2.44 7.11 -21.48
CA GLN A 258 -1.44 6.25 -20.85
C GLN A 258 -2.06 5.62 -19.61
N LEU A 259 -2.30 4.31 -19.72
CA LEU A 259 -2.82 3.49 -18.63
C LEU A 259 -1.67 2.92 -17.83
N ALA A 260 -0.60 2.46 -18.47
CA ALA A 260 0.54 1.93 -17.74
C ALA A 260 1.52 3.07 -17.38
N ILE A 261 1.46 3.54 -16.14
CA ILE A 261 2.33 4.63 -15.63
C ILE A 261 3.55 4.00 -14.94
N PRO A 262 4.80 4.42 -15.28
CA PRO A 262 5.99 3.90 -14.62
C PRO A 262 5.97 4.19 -13.11
N VAL A 263 6.41 3.20 -12.32
CA VAL A 263 6.56 3.33 -10.86
C VAL A 263 7.84 4.10 -10.53
N ARG A 264 7.78 5.03 -9.58
CA ARG A 264 8.98 5.74 -9.12
C ARG A 264 10.02 4.75 -8.56
N GLY A 265 11.29 4.96 -8.90
CA GLY A 265 12.39 4.07 -8.49
C GLY A 265 12.44 2.72 -9.24
N ASN A 266 11.41 2.36 -9.99
CA ASN A 266 11.41 1.18 -10.85
C ASN A 266 10.58 1.39 -12.14
N PRO A 267 11.13 2.12 -13.13
CA PRO A 267 10.39 2.46 -14.36
C PRO A 267 10.03 1.25 -15.22
N LYS A 268 10.61 0.07 -14.95
CA LYS A 268 10.23 -1.19 -15.61
C LYS A 268 8.89 -1.72 -15.09
N ASN A 269 8.54 -1.42 -13.84
CA ASN A 269 7.24 -1.75 -13.30
C ASN A 269 6.25 -0.64 -13.66
N LYS A 270 5.08 -1.02 -14.16
CA LYS A 270 4.04 -0.06 -14.55
C LYS A 270 2.78 -0.31 -13.73
N LEU A 271 2.23 0.76 -13.18
CA LEU A 271 0.95 0.78 -12.48
C LEU A 271 -0.19 0.81 -13.48
N ASN A 272 -1.34 0.25 -13.12
CA ASN A 272 -2.59 0.43 -13.85
C ASN A 272 -3.53 1.27 -12.97
N PRO A 273 -3.62 2.59 -13.15
CA PRO A 273 -4.42 3.45 -12.30
C PRO A 273 -5.91 3.27 -12.57
N TRP A 274 -6.72 3.63 -11.57
CA TRP A 274 -8.12 3.92 -11.78
C TRP A 274 -8.26 5.27 -12.48
N LEU A 275 -9.08 5.30 -13.52
CA LEU A 275 -9.38 6.49 -14.29
C LEU A 275 -10.64 7.13 -13.72
N TYR A 276 -10.57 8.43 -13.49
CA TYR A 276 -11.64 9.18 -12.86
C TYR A 276 -11.91 10.49 -13.61
N ASP A 277 -13.18 10.77 -13.85
CA ASP A 277 -13.66 11.96 -14.56
C ASP A 277 -15.01 12.39 -13.98
N SER A 278 -15.06 13.56 -13.35
CA SER A 278 -16.24 14.11 -12.69
C SER A 278 -16.65 15.48 -13.23
N SER A 279 -15.88 16.04 -14.17
CA SER A 279 -16.10 17.38 -14.71
C SER A 279 -16.21 17.43 -16.23
N SER A 280 -15.73 16.42 -16.98
CA SER A 280 -15.69 16.53 -18.45
C SER A 280 -17.09 16.51 -19.07
N PRO A 281 -17.35 17.32 -20.12
CA PRO A 281 -18.64 17.38 -20.79
C PRO A 281 -18.98 16.11 -21.59
N GLY A 282 -17.96 15.34 -21.98
CA GLY A 282 -18.11 14.11 -22.76
C GLY A 282 -18.21 12.82 -21.93
N ARG A 283 -18.39 12.92 -20.60
CA ARG A 283 -18.51 11.75 -19.71
C ARG A 283 -19.79 10.97 -19.96
N ASN A 284 -19.78 9.67 -19.64
CA ASN A 284 -20.90 8.76 -19.81
C ASN A 284 -22.00 9.07 -18.76
N ASN A 285 -21.61 9.34 -17.52
CA ASN A 285 -22.52 9.69 -16.44
C ASN A 285 -22.66 11.21 -16.26
N ARG A 286 -23.69 11.82 -16.87
CA ARG A 286 -23.88 13.28 -16.85
C ARG A 286 -24.11 13.88 -15.45
N ASN A 287 -24.77 13.16 -14.55
CA ASN A 287 -25.15 13.68 -13.24
C ASN A 287 -24.23 13.22 -12.10
N THR A 288 -23.32 12.29 -12.39
CA THR A 288 -22.41 11.72 -11.38
C THR A 288 -20.96 11.85 -11.86
N PHE A 289 -20.24 10.73 -11.92
CA PHE A 289 -18.85 10.63 -12.32
C PHE A 289 -18.64 9.37 -13.14
N ASP A 290 -17.58 9.36 -13.93
CA ASP A 290 -17.06 8.19 -14.61
C ASP A 290 -15.87 7.65 -13.80
N LEU A 291 -15.94 6.38 -13.41
CA LEU A 291 -14.83 5.64 -12.82
C LEU A 291 -14.65 4.35 -13.60
N TRP A 292 -13.43 4.11 -14.07
CA TRP A 292 -13.14 2.91 -14.83
C TRP A 292 -11.68 2.48 -14.75
N THR A 293 -11.44 1.23 -15.13
CA THR A 293 -10.09 0.71 -15.38
C THR A 293 -10.15 -0.28 -16.54
N GLU A 294 -9.03 -0.46 -17.20
CA GLU A 294 -8.89 -1.41 -18.30
C GLU A 294 -7.83 -2.44 -17.94
N VAL A 295 -8.16 -3.71 -18.11
CA VAL A 295 -7.36 -4.82 -17.60
C VAL A 295 -7.18 -5.88 -18.67
N ILE A 296 -6.04 -6.57 -18.63
CA ILE A 296 -5.75 -7.68 -19.53
C ILE A 296 -6.21 -9.00 -18.90
N ILE A 297 -7.20 -9.64 -19.53
CA ILE A 297 -7.74 -10.93 -19.11
C ILE A 297 -7.63 -11.92 -20.28
N GLY A 298 -6.67 -12.83 -20.16
CA GLY A 298 -6.29 -13.70 -21.28
C GLY A 298 -5.68 -12.88 -22.41
N ARG A 299 -6.32 -12.90 -23.58
CA ARG A 299 -5.93 -12.09 -24.76
C ARG A 299 -6.78 -10.84 -24.93
N ASN A 300 -7.77 -10.63 -24.07
CA ASN A 300 -8.72 -9.53 -24.20
C ASN A 300 -8.31 -8.38 -23.30
N ILE A 301 -8.51 -7.16 -23.79
CA ILE A 301 -8.56 -5.96 -22.96
C ILE A 301 -10.02 -5.77 -22.59
N VAL A 302 -10.29 -5.72 -21.29
CA VAL A 302 -11.63 -5.64 -20.73
C VAL A 302 -11.73 -4.38 -19.90
N ARG A 303 -12.77 -3.58 -20.13
CA ARG A 303 -13.09 -2.42 -19.30
C ARG A 303 -14.05 -2.82 -18.18
N PHE A 304 -13.74 -2.34 -16.99
CA PHE A 304 -14.66 -2.26 -15.88
C PHE A 304 -14.96 -0.78 -15.64
N SER A 305 -16.24 -0.42 -15.63
CA SER A 305 -16.72 0.95 -15.51
C SER A 305 -17.98 1.01 -14.64
N ASN A 306 -18.26 2.17 -14.06
CA ASN A 306 -19.45 2.38 -13.24
C ASN A 306 -20.71 2.74 -14.07
N TRP A 307 -20.62 2.90 -15.39
CA TRP A 307 -21.77 3.15 -16.27
C TRP A 307 -22.22 1.88 -17.04
N ASP A 308 -21.34 0.88 -17.20
CA ASP A 308 -21.70 -0.40 -17.80
C ASP A 308 -22.02 -1.42 -16.71
N LYS A 309 -23.14 -2.13 -16.84
CA LYS A 309 -23.52 -3.19 -15.89
C LYS A 309 -22.52 -4.35 -15.88
N ASP A 310 -22.01 -4.68 -17.06
CA ASP A 310 -21.13 -5.82 -17.31
C ASP A 310 -19.82 -5.36 -17.94
N PRO A 311 -18.68 -6.03 -17.65
CA PRO A 311 -17.40 -5.65 -18.23
C PRO A 311 -17.42 -5.76 -19.75
N VAL A 312 -16.90 -4.74 -20.43
CA VAL A 312 -16.94 -4.65 -21.90
C VAL A 312 -15.60 -5.06 -22.48
N VAL A 313 -15.59 -5.97 -23.45
CA VAL A 313 -14.38 -6.28 -24.23
C VAL A 313 -14.15 -5.15 -25.23
N ILE A 314 -13.06 -4.42 -25.05
CA ILE A 314 -12.74 -3.22 -25.84
C ILE A 314 -11.62 -3.46 -26.85
N GLY A 315 -10.92 -4.58 -26.76
CA GLY A 315 -9.83 -4.91 -27.67
C GLY A 315 -9.11 -6.20 -27.32
N ARG A 316 -7.97 -6.43 -27.99
CA ARG A 316 -7.07 -7.55 -27.72
C ARG A 316 -5.67 -7.05 -27.38
N ALA A 317 -5.06 -7.68 -26.37
CA ALA A 317 -3.66 -7.46 -26.04
C ALA A 317 -2.77 -8.12 -27.12
N LYS A 318 -1.69 -7.42 -27.48
CA LYS A 318 -0.65 -7.96 -28.38
C LYS A 318 0.20 -9.00 -27.66
#